data_AF-A0A5J4PPQ0-F1
#
_entry.id   AF-A0A5J4PPQ0-F1
#
_cell.length_a   1.000
_cell.length_b   1.000
_cell.length_c   1.000
_cell.angle_alpha   90.00
_cell.angle_beta   90.00
_cell.angle_gamma   90.00
#
_symmetry.space_group_name_H-M   'P 1'
#
loop_
_entity.id
_entity.type
_entity.pdbx_description
1 polymer ?
#
loop_
_entity_poly.entity_id
_entity_poly.type
_entity_poly.pdbx_seq_one_letter_code
_entity_poly.pdbx_strand_id
1 'polypeptide(L)'
;MCEGLGLDLWLENPYLIKHSWGLQRGKNDRSDARKIASYACRFVDRAKLFQFPQKSMATLRELVSERDMYVCAGANYQGQLTDRKRFTDKEDYQRKSQRLPILIEGLNESIEQVEKEIRELIENDPTLWGQLKLLCSVDGVGERIAVKMIVETNAFKDFQDPRKFCSHAGIVLFSYSSGSSIRSRNRVSDRADKSIK
;
A
#
# COMPACT_ATOMS: atom_id res chain seq x y z
N MET A 1 7.39 22.06 0.12
CA MET A 1 7.55 23.18 -0.84
C MET A 1 6.24 23.92 -1.05
N CYS A 2 5.14 23.27 -1.49
CA CYS A 2 3.85 23.95 -1.69
C CYS A 2 3.22 24.50 -0.39
N GLU A 3 3.25 23.74 0.70
CA GLU A 3 2.72 24.17 2.01
C GLU A 3 3.46 25.41 2.56
N GLY A 4 4.79 25.42 2.48
CA GLY A 4 5.62 26.58 2.87
C GLY A 4 5.45 27.81 1.97
N LEU A 5 4.78 27.66 0.82
CA LEU A 5 4.44 28.75 -0.09
C LEU A 5 2.94 29.14 -0.01
N GLY A 6 2.16 28.49 0.85
CA GLY A 6 0.71 28.74 0.98
C GLY A 6 -0.09 28.38 -0.27
N LEU A 7 0.40 27.45 -1.09
CA LEU A 7 -0.25 27.05 -2.34
C LEU A 7 -1.14 25.83 -2.13
N ASP A 8 -2.37 25.93 -2.64
CA ASP A 8 -3.29 24.80 -2.76
C ASP A 8 -2.73 23.76 -3.74
N LEU A 9 -2.75 22.49 -3.33
CA LEU A 9 -2.31 21.36 -4.13
C LEU A 9 -3.51 20.49 -4.48
N TRP A 10 -3.65 20.08 -5.73
CA TRP A 10 -4.61 19.05 -6.14
C TRP A 10 -3.84 17.84 -6.66
N LEU A 11 -3.88 16.74 -5.88
CA LEU A 11 -3.28 15.47 -6.26
C LEU A 11 -4.33 14.56 -6.87
N GLU A 12 -4.07 14.03 -8.07
CA GLU A 12 -5.01 13.22 -8.82
C GLU A 12 -4.39 11.88 -9.23
N ASN A 13 -5.22 10.85 -9.38
CA ASN A 13 -4.72 9.54 -9.80
C ASN A 13 -4.20 9.62 -11.26
N PRO A 14 -2.92 9.28 -11.53
CA PRO A 14 -2.35 9.37 -12.88
C PRO A 14 -3.07 8.48 -13.89
N TYR A 15 -3.72 7.39 -13.44
CA TYR A 15 -4.55 6.54 -14.27
C TYR A 15 -5.73 7.30 -14.86
N LEU A 16 -6.42 8.13 -14.06
CA LEU A 16 -7.56 8.93 -14.50
C LEU A 16 -7.13 9.94 -15.56
N ILE A 17 -6.02 10.64 -15.29
CA ILE A 17 -5.43 11.58 -16.25
C ILE A 17 -5.06 10.83 -17.52
N LYS A 18 -4.40 9.68 -17.44
CA LYS A 18 -3.96 8.92 -18.63
C LYS A 18 -5.13 8.45 -19.49
N HIS A 19 -6.22 7.99 -18.88
CA HIS A 19 -7.35 7.39 -19.58
C HIS A 19 -8.49 8.35 -19.92
N SER A 20 -8.42 9.61 -19.50
CA SER A 20 -9.34 10.65 -19.98
C SER A 20 -9.05 11.12 -21.41
N TRP A 21 -7.90 10.73 -21.97
CA TRP A 21 -7.47 11.14 -23.30
C TRP A 21 -7.67 10.00 -24.31
N GLY A 22 -7.94 10.38 -25.57
CA GLY A 22 -8.03 9.46 -26.69
C GLY A 22 -6.67 8.88 -27.11
N LEU A 23 -6.60 8.36 -28.34
CA LEU A 23 -5.39 7.75 -28.88
C LEU A 23 -4.18 8.70 -28.82
N GLN A 24 -3.05 8.23 -28.28
CA GLN A 24 -1.79 8.98 -28.24
C GLN A 24 -0.66 8.24 -28.93
N ARG A 25 0.22 9.01 -29.58
CA ARG A 25 1.50 8.53 -30.14
C ARG A 25 2.64 9.38 -29.56
N GLY A 26 3.61 8.71 -28.93
CA GLY A 26 4.77 9.35 -28.32
C GLY A 26 4.54 9.87 -26.89
N LYS A 27 5.64 9.99 -26.14
CA LYS A 27 5.69 10.54 -24.77
C LYS A 27 6.78 11.60 -24.71
N ASN A 28 6.44 12.79 -24.24
CA ASN A 28 7.42 13.81 -23.86
C ASN A 28 6.86 14.70 -22.74
N ASP A 29 7.74 15.26 -21.92
CA ASP A 29 7.35 16.00 -20.71
C ASP A 29 6.48 17.22 -21.03
N ARG A 30 6.76 17.90 -22.16
CA ARG A 30 5.98 19.05 -22.61
C ARG A 30 4.53 18.67 -22.91
N SER A 31 4.31 17.53 -23.56
CA SER A 31 2.97 17.02 -23.85
C SER A 31 2.27 16.56 -22.59
N ASP A 32 2.99 15.94 -21.65
CA ASP A 32 2.42 15.45 -20.39
C ASP A 32 2.02 16.62 -19.49
N ALA A 33 2.84 17.66 -19.36
CA ALA A 33 2.48 18.89 -18.65
C ALA A 33 1.22 19.55 -19.25
N ARG A 34 1.13 19.63 -20.58
CA ARG A 34 -0.06 20.16 -21.26
C ARG A 34 -1.31 19.32 -20.97
N LYS A 35 -1.18 17.99 -20.94
CA LYS A 35 -2.30 17.08 -20.61
C LYS A 35 -2.78 17.28 -19.18
N ILE A 36 -1.86 17.38 -18.23
CA ILE A 36 -2.20 17.61 -16.82
C ILE A 36 -2.94 18.94 -16.68
N ALA A 37 -2.43 20.01 -17.30
CA ALA A 37 -3.09 21.32 -17.28
C ALA A 37 -4.49 21.27 -17.90
N SER A 38 -4.64 20.69 -19.09
CA SER A 38 -5.94 20.57 -19.75
C SER A 38 -6.93 19.69 -18.98
N TYR A 39 -6.46 18.62 -18.33
CA TYR A 39 -7.29 17.80 -17.44
C TYR A 39 -7.79 18.64 -16.26
N ALA A 40 -6.89 19.33 -15.58
CA ALA A 40 -7.21 20.17 -14.43
C ALA A 40 -8.22 21.28 -14.80
N CYS A 41 -8.02 21.96 -15.92
CA CYS A 41 -8.97 22.98 -16.40
C CYS A 41 -10.36 22.40 -16.71
N ARG A 42 -10.42 21.18 -17.26
CA ARG A 42 -11.69 20.56 -17.67
C ARG A 42 -12.49 20.02 -16.48
N PHE A 43 -11.82 19.52 -15.46
CA PHE A 43 -12.43 18.85 -14.30
C PHE A 43 -12.28 19.67 -13.03
N VAL A 44 -12.19 21.00 -13.14
CA VAL A 44 -12.03 21.91 -11.99
C VAL A 44 -13.18 21.76 -10.98
N ASP A 45 -14.37 21.39 -11.45
CA ASP A 45 -15.55 21.08 -10.64
C ASP A 45 -15.35 19.88 -9.70
N ARG A 46 -14.38 19.01 -10.01
CA ARG A 46 -14.06 17.81 -9.24
C ARG A 46 -12.78 17.96 -8.42
N ALA A 47 -12.17 19.15 -8.43
CA ALA A 47 -10.90 19.39 -7.75
C ALA A 47 -11.03 19.08 -6.26
N LYS A 48 -10.11 18.25 -5.76
CA LYS A 48 -9.97 17.94 -4.34
C LYS A 48 -8.63 18.45 -3.85
N LEU A 49 -8.68 19.42 -2.95
CA LEU A 49 -7.47 19.95 -2.34
C LEU A 49 -6.82 18.85 -1.47
N PHE A 50 -5.56 18.61 -1.75
CA PHE A 50 -4.72 17.68 -1.03
C PHE A 50 -4.49 18.23 0.37
N GLN A 51 -4.85 17.42 1.37
CA GLN A 51 -4.57 17.70 2.75
C GLN A 51 -3.38 16.86 3.17
N PHE A 52 -2.37 17.50 3.75
CA PHE A 52 -1.24 16.77 4.28
C PHE A 52 -1.71 15.79 5.38
N PRO A 53 -1.19 14.55 5.37
CA PRO A 53 -1.52 13.62 6.43
C PRO A 53 -1.05 14.19 7.77
N GLN A 54 -1.82 13.91 8.82
CA GLN A 54 -1.41 14.25 10.18
C GLN A 54 -0.07 13.58 10.48
N LYS A 55 0.77 14.25 11.29
CA LYS A 55 2.12 13.76 11.60
C LYS A 55 2.09 12.32 12.14
N SER A 56 1.13 11.99 13.01
CA SER A 56 0.92 10.62 13.52
C SER A 56 0.71 9.60 12.39
N MET A 57 -0.14 9.91 11.42
CA MET A 57 -0.38 9.05 10.26
C MET A 57 0.82 8.92 9.33
N ALA A 58 1.59 10.00 9.14
CA ALA A 58 2.82 9.95 8.35
C ALA A 58 3.87 9.03 9.00
N THR A 59 4.10 9.19 10.31
CA THR A 59 5.00 8.34 11.09
C THR A 59 4.51 6.89 11.12
N LEU A 60 3.21 6.65 11.33
CA LEU A 60 2.65 5.30 11.30
C LEU A 60 2.87 4.60 9.96
N ARG A 61 2.69 5.32 8.84
CA ARG A 61 2.95 4.79 7.50
C ARG A 61 4.43 4.43 7.30
N GLU A 62 5.33 5.25 7.81
CA GLU A 62 6.77 5.02 7.75
C GLU A 62 7.15 3.75 8.52
N LEU A 63 6.69 3.63 9.77
CA LEU A 63 6.92 2.44 10.62
C LEU A 63 6.36 1.15 10.00
N VAL A 64 5.15 1.19 9.43
CA VAL A 64 4.57 0.02 8.74
C VAL A 64 5.41 -0.36 7.51
N SER A 65 5.88 0.63 6.74
CA SER A 65 6.73 0.39 5.57
C SER A 65 8.09 -0.20 5.95
N GLU A 66 8.69 0.31 7.03
CA GLU A 66 9.93 -0.18 7.61
C GLU A 66 9.79 -1.64 8.07
N ARG A 67 8.72 -1.94 8.80
CA ARG A 67 8.40 -3.30 9.24
C ARG A 67 8.25 -4.26 8.07
N ASP A 68 7.53 -3.86 7.01
CA ASP A 68 7.37 -4.67 5.80
C ASP A 68 8.70 -4.91 5.09
N MET A 69 9.60 -3.92 5.08
CA MET A 69 10.96 -4.05 4.55
C MET A 69 11.76 -5.12 5.33
N TYR A 70 11.73 -5.09 6.67
CA TYR A 70 12.42 -6.09 7.50
C TYR A 70 11.88 -7.49 7.31
N VAL A 71 10.56 -7.65 7.21
CA VAL A 71 9.92 -8.94 6.95
C VAL A 71 10.32 -9.49 5.59
N CYS A 72 10.34 -8.65 4.56
CA CYS A 72 10.80 -9.04 3.23
C CYS A 72 12.28 -9.47 3.26
N ALA A 73 13.14 -8.73 3.95
CA ALA A 73 14.55 -9.08 4.11
C ALA A 73 14.73 -10.43 4.83
N GLY A 74 14.01 -10.65 5.94
CA GLY A 74 14.04 -11.90 6.69
C GLY A 74 13.59 -13.09 5.85
N ALA A 75 12.49 -12.94 5.10
CA ALA A 75 12.00 -13.97 4.18
C ALA A 75 13.03 -14.27 3.08
N ASN A 76 13.70 -13.25 2.53
CA ASN A 76 14.76 -13.43 1.54
C ASN A 76 15.96 -14.21 2.10
N TYR A 77 16.37 -13.94 3.34
CA TYR A 77 17.46 -14.68 3.98
C TYR A 77 17.06 -16.11 4.32
N GLN A 78 15.83 -16.33 4.77
CA GLN A 78 15.28 -17.66 5.02
C GLN A 78 15.22 -18.49 3.73
N GLY A 79 14.74 -17.91 2.63
CA GLY A 79 14.73 -18.56 1.31
C GLY A 79 16.13 -18.94 0.83
N GLN A 80 17.14 -18.11 1.12
CA GLN A 80 18.53 -18.45 0.82
C GLN A 80 19.05 -19.66 1.62
N LEU A 81 18.53 -19.91 2.83
CA LEU A 81 18.88 -21.09 3.63
C LEU A 81 18.22 -22.37 3.11
N THR A 82 16.95 -22.29 2.69
CA THR A 82 16.17 -23.44 2.22
C THR A 82 16.56 -23.83 0.80
N ASP A 83 16.61 -22.86 -0.11
CA ASP A 83 16.63 -23.14 -1.54
C ASP A 83 18.04 -23.44 -2.03
N ARG A 84 19.05 -22.75 -1.49
CA ARG A 84 20.44 -22.89 -1.93
C ARG A 84 21.17 -24.08 -1.31
N LYS A 85 20.58 -24.75 -0.32
CA LYS A 85 21.16 -25.93 0.34
C LYS A 85 21.52 -27.04 -0.66
N ARG A 86 20.78 -27.16 -1.76
CA ARG A 86 20.98 -28.20 -2.79
C ARG A 86 21.86 -27.76 -3.96
N PHE A 87 22.13 -26.45 -4.11
CA PHE A 87 22.79 -25.87 -5.28
C PHE A 87 24.11 -25.15 -4.96
N THR A 88 24.58 -25.22 -3.71
CA THR A 88 25.83 -24.59 -3.26
C THR A 88 26.74 -25.66 -2.66
N ASP A 89 28.04 -25.50 -2.85
CA ASP A 89 29.04 -26.38 -2.22
C ASP A 89 28.85 -26.44 -0.70
N LYS A 90 29.04 -27.63 -0.13
CA LYS A 90 28.69 -27.91 1.28
C LYS A 90 29.44 -26.99 2.26
N GLU A 91 30.71 -26.70 2.00
CA GLU A 91 31.53 -25.85 2.86
C GLU A 91 31.06 -24.38 2.84
N ASP A 92 30.81 -23.84 1.64
CA ASP A 92 30.32 -22.47 1.49
C ASP A 92 28.90 -22.30 2.03
N TYR A 93 28.05 -23.32 1.86
CA TYR A 93 26.74 -23.36 2.50
C TYR A 93 26.85 -23.36 4.02
N GLN A 94 27.73 -24.16 4.63
CA GLN A 94 27.92 -24.18 6.08
C GLN A 94 28.35 -22.82 6.63
N ARG A 95 29.34 -22.17 6.01
CA ARG A 95 29.78 -20.81 6.40
C ARG A 95 28.67 -19.77 6.29
N LYS A 96 27.81 -19.90 5.28
CA LYS A 96 26.65 -19.00 5.09
C LYS A 96 25.54 -19.30 6.09
N SER A 97 25.28 -20.59 6.35
CA SER A 97 24.28 -21.08 7.29
C SER A 97 24.57 -20.72 8.74
N GLN A 98 25.81 -20.40 9.09
CA GLN A 98 26.17 -19.87 10.41
C GLN A 98 25.87 -18.38 10.56
N ARG A 99 26.00 -17.60 9.48
CA ARG A 99 25.85 -16.12 9.51
C ARG A 99 24.42 -15.66 9.31
N LEU A 100 23.65 -16.31 8.44
CA LEU A 100 22.29 -15.88 8.11
C LEU A 100 21.31 -15.95 9.31
N PRO A 101 21.34 -16.97 10.18
CA PRO A 101 20.46 -17.01 11.35
C PRO A 101 20.66 -15.80 12.27
N ILE A 102 21.90 -15.35 12.48
CA ILE A 102 22.22 -14.16 13.29
C ILE A 102 21.56 -12.91 12.70
N LEU A 103 21.59 -12.75 11.37
CA LEU A 103 20.93 -11.63 10.70
C LEU A 103 19.40 -11.72 10.78
N ILE A 104 18.83 -12.92 10.68
CA ILE A 104 17.39 -13.13 10.81
C ILE A 104 16.92 -12.80 12.22
N GLU A 105 17.69 -13.19 13.24
CA GLU A 105 17.40 -12.86 14.64
C GLU A 105 17.42 -11.35 14.88
N GLY A 106 18.45 -10.64 14.41
CA GLY A 106 18.49 -9.18 14.52
C GLY A 106 17.35 -8.47 13.76
N LEU A 107 16.90 -9.02 12.63
CA LEU A 107 15.70 -8.52 11.94
C LEU A 107 14.42 -8.76 12.74
N ASN A 108 14.28 -9.91 13.40
CA ASN A 108 13.13 -10.21 14.24
C ASN A 108 13.06 -9.26 15.44
N GLU A 109 14.20 -9.00 16.10
CA GLU A 109 14.28 -8.00 17.18
C GLU A 109 13.88 -6.60 16.69
N SER A 110 14.36 -6.21 15.50
CA SER A 110 14.00 -4.92 14.89
C SER A 110 12.50 -4.83 14.57
N ILE A 111 11.90 -5.93 14.10
CA ILE A 111 10.45 -6.02 13.85
C ILE A 111 9.67 -5.85 15.16
N GLU A 112 10.08 -6.50 16.25
CA GLU A 112 9.43 -6.36 17.55
C GLU A 112 9.49 -4.93 18.08
N GLN A 113 10.62 -4.25 17.91
CA GLN A 113 10.79 -2.84 18.29
C GLN A 113 9.82 -1.95 17.50
N VAL A 114 9.78 -2.09 16.18
CA VAL A 114 8.88 -1.30 15.32
C VAL A 114 7.41 -1.61 15.62
N GLU A 115 7.06 -2.88 15.84
CA GLU A 115 5.68 -3.27 16.21
C GLU A 115 5.26 -2.66 17.56
N LYS A 116 6.20 -2.52 18.50
CA LYS A 116 5.97 -1.83 19.77
C LYS A 116 5.74 -0.33 19.56
N GLU A 117 6.58 0.33 18.75
CA GLU A 117 6.43 1.75 18.44
C GLU A 117 5.10 2.05 17.72
N ILE A 118 4.70 1.18 16.79
CA ILE A 118 3.39 1.25 16.12
C ILE A 118 2.26 1.23 17.15
N ARG A 119 2.32 0.29 18.10
CA ARG A 119 1.30 0.16 19.14
C ARG A 119 1.23 1.38 20.04
N GLU A 120 2.38 1.86 20.52
CA GLU A 120 2.47 3.06 21.34
C GLU A 120 1.92 4.30 20.60
N LEU A 121 2.23 4.45 19.31
CA LEU A 121 1.72 5.56 18.49
C LEU A 121 0.19 5.50 18.37
N ILE A 122 -0.39 4.32 18.16
CA ILE A 122 -1.84 4.14 18.04
C ILE A 122 -2.54 4.37 19.38
N GLU A 123 -2.00 3.85 20.48
CA GLU A 123 -2.58 4.02 21.82
C GLU A 123 -2.60 5.49 22.26
N ASN A 124 -1.61 6.28 21.82
CA ASN A 124 -1.53 7.71 22.09
C ASN A 124 -2.53 8.55 21.26
N ASP A 125 -3.13 8.00 20.21
CA ASP A 125 -4.15 8.66 19.39
C ASP A 125 -5.52 8.01 19.62
N PRO A 126 -6.45 8.66 20.36
CA PRO A 126 -7.77 8.09 20.67
C PRO A 126 -8.57 7.69 19.43
N THR A 127 -8.37 8.39 18.30
CA THR A 127 -9.07 8.10 17.04
C THR A 127 -8.55 6.79 16.44
N LEU A 128 -7.23 6.65 16.35
CA LEU A 128 -6.60 5.45 15.79
C LEU A 128 -6.85 4.23 16.69
N TRP A 129 -6.78 4.42 18.02
CA TRP A 129 -7.09 3.37 18.98
C TRP A 129 -8.54 2.88 18.86
N GLY A 130 -9.50 3.79 18.73
CA GLY A 130 -10.91 3.46 18.51
C GLY A 130 -11.11 2.67 17.21
N GLN A 131 -10.47 3.12 16.12
CA GLN A 131 -10.52 2.42 14.83
C GLN A 131 -9.90 1.03 14.90
N LEU A 132 -8.75 0.88 15.56
CA LEU A 132 -8.08 -0.40 15.74
C LEU A 132 -8.97 -1.39 16.49
N LYS A 133 -9.58 -0.97 17.60
CA LYS A 133 -10.51 -1.82 18.38
C LYS A 133 -11.71 -2.29 17.57
N LEU A 134 -12.31 -1.38 16.80
CA LEU A 134 -13.46 -1.72 15.96
C LEU A 134 -13.07 -2.74 14.89
N LEU A 135 -11.92 -2.57 14.25
CA LEU A 135 -11.43 -3.52 13.24
C LEU A 135 -11.13 -4.88 13.85
N CYS A 136 -10.43 -4.93 14.98
CA CYS A 136 -10.11 -6.18 15.67
C CYS A 136 -11.33 -6.89 16.29
N SER A 137 -12.49 -6.24 16.35
CA SER A 137 -13.75 -6.90 16.75
C SER A 137 -14.34 -7.80 15.67
N VAL A 138 -13.85 -7.69 14.43
CA VAL A 138 -14.29 -8.51 13.30
C VAL A 138 -13.49 -9.81 13.28
N ASP A 139 -14.19 -10.95 13.27
CA ASP A 139 -13.57 -12.26 13.18
C ASP A 139 -12.63 -12.36 11.96
N GLY A 140 -11.39 -12.78 12.21
CA GLY A 140 -10.35 -12.90 11.19
C GLY A 140 -9.54 -11.62 10.92
N VAL A 141 -9.86 -10.50 11.57
CA VAL A 141 -9.08 -9.26 11.47
C VAL A 141 -8.18 -9.10 12.71
N GLY A 142 -6.91 -9.48 12.58
CA GLY A 142 -5.90 -9.25 13.62
C GLY A 142 -5.34 -7.83 13.64
N GLU A 143 -4.60 -7.48 14.69
CA GLU A 143 -3.98 -6.16 14.90
C GLU A 143 -3.20 -5.70 13.66
N ARG A 144 -2.34 -6.57 13.10
CA ARG A 144 -1.53 -6.26 11.91
C ARG A 144 -2.37 -5.88 10.67
N ILE A 145 -3.44 -6.62 10.41
CA ILE A 145 -4.34 -6.36 9.28
C ILE A 145 -5.09 -5.04 9.53
N ALA A 146 -5.57 -4.84 10.76
CA ALA A 146 -6.27 -3.62 11.14
C ALA A 146 -5.38 -2.38 10.99
N VAL A 147 -4.13 -2.43 11.47
CA VAL A 147 -3.15 -1.34 11.28
C VAL A 147 -2.90 -1.07 9.81
N LYS A 148 -2.70 -2.10 8.98
CA LYS A 148 -2.52 -1.95 7.53
C LYS A 148 -3.74 -1.29 6.90
N MET A 149 -4.97 -1.70 7.25
CA MET A 149 -6.19 -1.06 6.78
C MET A 149 -6.28 0.42 7.17
N ILE A 150 -5.90 0.77 8.40
CA ILE A 150 -5.87 2.17 8.87
C ILE A 150 -4.87 2.99 8.03
N VAL A 151 -3.68 2.47 7.77
CA VAL A 151 -2.64 3.16 6.99
C VAL A 151 -3.05 3.35 5.52
N GLU A 152 -3.57 2.31 4.88
CA GLU A 152 -3.95 2.33 3.45
C GLU A 152 -5.20 3.16 3.19
N THR A 153 -6.09 3.29 4.18
CA THR A 153 -7.28 4.15 4.05
C THR A 153 -7.06 5.56 4.60
N ASN A 154 -5.86 5.87 5.10
CA ASN A 154 -5.54 7.12 5.78
C ASN A 154 -6.54 7.41 6.91
N ALA A 155 -6.72 6.46 7.82
CA ALA A 155 -7.73 6.48 8.87
C ALA A 155 -9.17 6.63 8.33
N PHE A 156 -9.50 5.89 7.26
CA PHE A 156 -10.78 5.91 6.55
C PHE A 156 -11.18 7.24 5.89
N LYS A 157 -10.21 8.14 5.66
CA LYS A 157 -10.44 9.42 4.98
C LYS A 157 -10.45 9.27 3.46
N ASP A 158 -9.70 8.32 2.92
CA ASP A 158 -9.50 8.18 1.47
C ASP A 158 -10.68 7.46 0.79
N PHE A 159 -11.42 6.63 1.54
CA PHE A 159 -12.55 5.84 1.03
C PHE A 159 -13.84 6.15 1.77
N GLN A 160 -14.80 6.77 1.08
CA GLN A 160 -16.16 6.99 1.61
C GLN A 160 -17.12 5.81 1.34
N ASP A 161 -16.75 4.91 0.43
CA ASP A 161 -17.57 3.76 0.04
C ASP A 161 -16.76 2.48 0.30
N PRO A 162 -17.25 1.57 1.18
CA PRO A 162 -16.55 0.34 1.49
C PRO A 162 -16.37 -0.55 0.24
N ARG A 163 -17.27 -0.49 -0.75
CA ARG A 163 -17.12 -1.25 -2.00
C ARG A 163 -15.92 -0.78 -2.81
N LYS A 164 -15.60 0.51 -2.78
CA LYS A 164 -14.41 1.07 -3.45
C LYS A 164 -13.14 0.59 -2.76
N PHE A 165 -13.14 0.53 -1.43
CA PHE A 165 -12.02 -0.04 -0.69
C PHE A 165 -11.85 -1.54 -0.96
N CYS A 166 -12.92 -2.34 -0.90
CA CYS A 166 -12.85 -3.76 -1.23
C CYS A 166 -12.40 -4.01 -2.68
N SER A 167 -12.77 -3.14 -3.62
CA SER A 167 -12.26 -3.18 -4.99
C SER A 167 -10.77 -2.87 -5.04
N HIS A 168 -10.32 -1.87 -4.28
CA HIS A 168 -8.90 -1.50 -4.19
C HIS A 168 -8.05 -2.62 -3.57
N ALA A 169 -8.56 -3.30 -2.54
CA ALA A 169 -7.94 -4.46 -1.91
C ALA A 169 -8.02 -5.76 -2.76
N GLY A 170 -8.67 -5.72 -3.94
CA GLY A 170 -8.75 -6.89 -4.82
C GLY A 170 -9.63 -8.03 -4.28
N ILE A 171 -10.69 -7.69 -3.54
CA ILE A 171 -11.64 -8.66 -3.00
C ILE A 171 -12.90 -8.74 -3.90
N VAL A 172 -13.24 -7.65 -4.56
CA VAL A 172 -14.46 -7.55 -5.38
C VAL A 172 -14.31 -8.30 -6.70
N LEU A 173 -15.32 -9.11 -7.02
CA LEU A 173 -15.47 -9.80 -8.29
C LEU A 173 -16.20 -8.91 -9.30
N PHE A 174 -15.66 -8.83 -10.52
CA PHE A 174 -16.25 -8.09 -11.63
C PHE A 174 -16.83 -9.04 -12.66
N SER A 175 -18.06 -8.78 -13.07
CA SER A 175 -18.70 -9.47 -14.20
C SER A 175 -18.16 -8.92 -15.51
N TYR A 176 -17.80 -9.83 -16.43
CA TYR A 176 -17.45 -9.46 -17.79
C TYR A 176 -18.52 -10.01 -18.73
N SER A 177 -19.49 -9.16 -19.03
CA SER A 177 -20.61 -9.46 -19.93
C SER A 177 -20.76 -8.36 -20.98
N SER A 178 -21.01 -8.75 -22.23
CA SER A 178 -21.28 -7.82 -23.34
C SER A 178 -22.38 -8.38 -24.23
N GLY A 179 -23.43 -7.59 -24.44
CA GLY A 179 -24.64 -8.03 -25.15
C GLY A 179 -25.32 -9.24 -24.50
N SER A 180 -26.02 -10.03 -25.30
CA SER A 180 -26.67 -11.28 -24.87
C SER A 180 -25.77 -12.51 -24.92
N SER A 181 -24.63 -12.44 -25.60
CA SER A 181 -23.81 -13.60 -25.98
C SER A 181 -22.52 -13.78 -25.19
N ILE A 182 -21.94 -12.70 -24.62
CA ILE A 182 -20.71 -12.80 -23.84
C ILE A 182 -21.07 -12.85 -22.36
N ARG A 183 -20.84 -14.02 -21.73
CA ARG A 183 -20.93 -14.23 -20.28
C ARG A 183 -19.69 -14.97 -19.80
N SER A 184 -18.70 -14.23 -19.29
CA SER A 184 -17.52 -14.82 -18.66
C SER A 184 -17.73 -15.01 -17.16
N ARG A 185 -16.93 -15.89 -16.56
CA ARG A 185 -16.88 -16.06 -15.10
C ARG A 185 -16.39 -14.75 -14.46
N ASN A 186 -17.00 -14.38 -13.33
CA ASN A 186 -16.56 -13.20 -12.58
C ASN A 186 -15.12 -13.38 -12.10
N ARG A 187 -14.32 -12.32 -12.22
CA ARG A 187 -12.90 -12.32 -11.83
C ARG A 187 -12.57 -11.09 -11.00
N VAL A 188 -11.59 -11.22 -10.12
CA VAL A 188 -10.98 -10.07 -9.43
C VAL A 188 -10.15 -9.29 -10.44
N SER A 189 -10.11 -7.96 -10.28
CA SER A 189 -9.21 -7.10 -11.06
C SER A 189 -7.78 -7.24 -10.58
N ASP A 190 -6.82 -7.37 -11.51
CA ASP A 190 -5.39 -7.29 -11.17
C ASP A 190 -4.95 -5.88 -10.73
N ARG A 191 -5.80 -4.87 -10.94
CA ARG A 191 -5.58 -3.50 -10.50
C ARG A 191 -6.02 -3.33 -9.05
N ALA A 192 -5.28 -3.97 -8.15
CA ALA A 192 -5.53 -3.97 -6.73
C ALA A 192 -4.22 -3.87 -5.96
N ASP A 193 -4.28 -3.28 -4.78
CA ASP A 193 -3.22 -3.42 -3.80
C ASP A 193 -3.32 -4.81 -3.16
N LYS A 194 -2.45 -5.70 -3.64
CA LYS A 194 -2.38 -7.09 -3.18
C LYS A 194 -1.68 -7.21 -1.81
N SER A 195 -1.07 -6.15 -1.29
CA SER A 195 -0.43 -6.15 0.04
C SER A 195 -1.44 -6.13 1.20
N ILE A 196 -2.69 -5.74 0.92
CA ILE A 196 -3.78 -5.69 1.91
C ILE A 196 -4.34 -7.09 2.22
N LYS A 197 -4.17 -8.05 1.29
CA LYS A 197 -4.67 -9.42 1.40
C LYS A 197 -3.57 -10.38 1.85
#